data_AF-A0A383C6S5-F1
#
_entry.id   AF-A0A383C6S5-F1
#
_cell.length_a   1.000
_cell.length_b   1.000
_cell.length_c   1.000
_cell.angle_alpha   90.00
_cell.angle_beta   90.00
_cell.angle_gamma   90.00
#
_symmetry.space_group_name_H-M   'P 1'
#
loop_
_entity.id
_entity.type
_entity.pdbx_description
1 polymer ?
#
loop_
_entity_poly.entity_id
_entity_poly.type
_entity_poly.pdbx_seq_one_letter_code
_entity_poly.pdbx_strand_id
1 'polypeptide(L)' 'MTQHLDYYLEKNISPVEQDISDFGRHLDRREALYRSLGIYSNAIKGKRVLEVGPGSGQNSLHLAHSMPEELVLVEPNP' A
#
# COMPACT_ATOMS: atom_id res chain seq x y z
N MET A 1 8.08 -24.86 7.95
CA MET A 1 8.15 -23.40 7.73
C MET A 1 9.35 -23.12 6.86
N THR A 2 9.24 -22.17 5.92
CA THR A 2 10.29 -21.85 4.96
C THR A 2 11.37 -21.01 5.62
N GLN A 3 12.66 -21.29 5.35
CA GLN A 3 13.83 -20.60 5.94
C GLN A 3 13.75 -19.07 5.93
N HIS A 4 13.00 -18.48 4.99
CA HIS A 4 12.80 -17.04 4.90
C HIS A 4 11.93 -16.46 6.02
N LEU A 5 10.89 -17.19 6.45
CA LEU A 5 9.99 -16.72 7.51
C LEU A 5 10.71 -16.68 8.86
N ASP A 6 11.51 -17.71 9.14
CA ASP A 6 12.30 -17.81 10.36
C ASP A 6 13.32 -16.66 10.45
N TYR A 7 13.94 -16.28 9.33
CA TYR A 7 14.87 -15.13 9.26
C TYR A 7 14.21 -13.79 9.63
N TYR A 8 12.98 -13.53 9.16
CA TYR A 8 12.27 -12.29 9.48
C TYR A 8 11.80 -12.24 10.93
N LEU A 9 11.32 -13.38 11.45
CA LEU A 9 10.89 -13.52 12.84
C LEU A 9 12.05 -13.37 13.82
N GLU A 10 13.18 -14.02 13.59
CA GLU A 10 14.37 -13.96 14.46
C GLU A 10 14.98 -12.56 14.55
N LYS A 11 14.84 -11.76 13.49
CA LYS A 11 15.42 -10.41 13.43
C LYS A 11 14.45 -9.31 13.85
N ASN A 12 13.19 -9.62 14.19
CA ASN A 12 12.12 -8.63 14.38
C ASN A 12 12.03 -7.63 13.22
N ILE A 13 12.49 -8.05 12.03
CA ILE A 13 12.44 -7.22 10.83
C ILE A 13 11.09 -7.49 10.21
N SER A 14 10.19 -6.53 10.27
CA SER A 14 9.13 -6.45 9.26
C SER A 14 9.85 -6.16 7.93
N PRO A 15 9.84 -7.07 6.94
CA PRO A 15 10.56 -6.87 5.67
C PRO A 15 10.12 -5.63 4.87
N VAL A 16 9.13 -4.89 5.37
CA VAL A 16 8.25 -4.01 4.60
C VAL A 16 8.18 -2.60 5.17
N GLU A 17 9.04 -2.22 6.13
CA GLU A 17 9.17 -0.81 6.49
C GLU A 17 9.80 -0.03 5.34
N GLN A 18 8.96 0.65 4.56
CA GLN A 18 9.43 1.70 3.65
C GLN A 18 9.51 3.02 4.38
N ASP A 19 10.65 3.70 4.25
CA ASP A 19 10.78 5.09 4.64
C ASP A 19 9.89 5.96 3.74
N ILE A 20 8.88 6.59 4.36
CA ILE A 20 7.93 7.51 3.71
C ILE A 20 8.15 8.98 4.14
N SER A 21 9.31 9.30 4.70
CA SER A 21 9.64 10.67 5.13
C SER A 21 9.53 11.68 3.99
N ASP A 22 9.86 11.25 2.76
CA ASP A 22 9.54 11.98 1.53
C ASP A 22 8.22 11.45 0.95
N PHE A 23 7.12 12.07 1.39
CA PHE A 23 5.77 11.65 1.00
C PHE A 23 5.51 11.82 -0.50
N GLY A 24 6.09 12.85 -1.14
CA GLY A 24 5.94 13.07 -2.58
C GLY A 24 6.58 11.94 -3.37
N ARG A 25 7.82 11.58 -3.01
CA ARG A 25 8.52 10.45 -3.64
C ARG A 25 7.82 9.11 -3.40
N HIS A 26 7.18 8.94 -2.23
CA HIS A 26 6.34 7.78 -1.97
C HIS A 26 5.14 7.71 -2.94
N LEU A 27 4.43 8.82 -3.13
CA LEU A 27 3.31 8.90 -4.08
C LEU A 27 3.76 8.61 -5.52
N ASP A 28 4.89 9.16 -5.97
CA ASP A 28 5.42 8.93 -7.31
C ASP A 28 5.76 7.46 -7.56
N ARG A 29 6.37 6.80 -6.57
CA ARG A 29 6.66 5.35 -6.65
C ARG A 29 5.38 4.53 -6.77
N ARG A 30 4.32 4.91 -6.05
CA ARG A 30 3.04 4.20 -6.08
C ARG A 30 2.30 4.43 -7.38
N GLU A 31 2.27 5.66 -7.87
CA GLU A 31 1.69 6.01 -9.17
C GLU A 31 2.41 5.25 -10.31
N ALA A 32 3.74 5.16 -10.28
CA ALA A 32 4.51 4.40 -11.27
C ALA A 32 4.14 2.91 -11.28
N LEU A 33 3.99 2.30 -10.09
CA LEU A 33 3.51 0.92 -9.96
C LEU A 33 2.10 0.78 -10.55
N TYR A 34 1.16 1.63 -10.17
CA TYR A 34 -0.22 1.58 -10.64
C TYR A 34 -0.31 1.69 -12.16
N ARG A 35 0.45 2.63 -12.76
CA ARG A 35 0.55 2.78 -14.20
C ARG A 35 1.09 1.53 -14.89
N SER A 36 2.09 0.88 -14.32
CA SER A 36 2.63 -0.38 -14.85
C SER A 36 1.61 -1.52 -14.84
N LEU A 37 0.65 -1.47 -13.89
CA LEU A 37 -0.47 -2.39 -13.79
C LEU A 37 -1.69 -1.96 -14.62
N GLY A 38 -1.60 -0.84 -15.35
CA GLY A 38 -2.70 -0.28 -16.15
C GLY A 38 -3.78 0.45 -15.33
N ILE A 39 -3.50 0.73 -14.06
CA ILE A 39 -4.40 1.47 -13.16
C ILE A 39 -3.93 2.92 -13.13
N TYR A 40 -4.78 3.83 -13.56
CA TYR A 40 -4.50 5.27 -13.51
C TYR A 40 -5.26 5.88 -12.33
N SER A 41 -4.71 6.90 -11.68
CA SER A 41 -5.36 7.58 -10.54
C SER A 41 -6.76 8.12 -10.86
N ASN A 42 -7.02 8.50 -12.12
CA ASN A 42 -8.36 8.89 -12.58
C ASN A 42 -9.39 7.74 -12.57
N ALA A 43 -8.95 6.48 -12.61
CA ALA A 43 -9.81 5.31 -12.45
C ALA A 43 -10.26 5.12 -11.00
N ILE A 44 -9.58 5.75 -10.04
CA ILE A 44 -9.85 5.70 -8.61
C ILE A 44 -10.68 6.91 -8.15
N LYS A 45 -10.42 8.08 -8.73
CA LYS A 45 -11.07 9.34 -8.35
C LYS A 45 -12.59 9.25 -8.39
N GLY A 46 -13.23 9.59 -7.26
CA GLY A 46 -14.68 9.58 -7.10
C GLY A 46 -15.31 8.18 -7.20
N LYS A 47 -14.53 7.11 -7.00
CA LYS A 47 -15.02 5.73 -6.93
C LYS A 47 -15.03 5.23 -5.50
N ARG A 48 -15.84 4.20 -5.27
CA ARG A 48 -15.80 3.41 -4.03
C ARG A 48 -14.74 2.32 -4.20
N VAL A 49 -13.76 2.29 -3.31
CA VAL A 49 -12.58 1.42 -3.39
C VAL A 49 -12.53 0.52 -2.17
N LEU A 50 -12.28 -0.78 -2.40
CA LEU A 50 -11.98 -1.76 -1.38
C LEU A 50 -10.51 -2.16 -1.49
N GLU A 51 -9.75 -1.95 -0.43
CA GLU A 51 -8.39 -2.46 -0.28
C GLU A 51 -8.38 -3.64 0.71
N VAL A 52 -7.87 -4.78 0.26
CA VAL A 52 -7.74 -5.99 1.08
C VAL A 52 -6.25 -6.18 1.38
N GLY A 53 -5.93 -6.31 2.67
CA GLY A 53 -4.55 -6.41 3.16
C GLY A 53 -3.76 -5.09 3.04
N PRO A 54 -4.24 -3.97 3.61
CA PRO A 54 -3.52 -2.69 3.61
C PRO A 54 -2.20 -2.73 4.39
N GLY A 55 -2.03 -3.71 5.30
CA GLY A 55 -0.85 -3.82 6.16
C GLY A 55 -0.56 -2.53 6.92
N SER A 56 0.64 -1.98 6.77
CA SER A 56 1.06 -0.70 7.37
C SER A 56 0.42 0.55 6.73
N GLY A 57 -0.48 0.38 5.75
CA GLY A 57 -1.26 1.47 5.15
C GLY A 57 -0.52 2.29 4.09
N GLN A 58 0.69 1.90 3.70
CA GLN A 58 1.51 2.64 2.73
C GLN A 58 0.82 2.78 1.36
N ASN A 59 0.15 1.72 0.89
CA ASN A 59 -0.63 1.77 -0.34
C ASN A 59 -1.94 2.54 -0.15
N SER A 60 -2.59 2.35 1.00
CA SER A 60 -3.81 3.08 1.39
C SER A 60 -3.63 4.59 1.33
N LEU A 61 -2.46 5.12 1.71
CA LEU A 61 -2.15 6.55 1.59
C LEU A 61 -2.21 7.05 0.14
N HIS A 62 -1.73 6.25 -0.82
CA HIS A 62 -1.79 6.60 -2.24
C HIS A 62 -3.22 6.49 -2.78
N LEU A 63 -3.97 5.46 -2.37
CA LEU A 63 -5.39 5.33 -2.71
C LEU A 63 -6.20 6.52 -2.18
N ALA A 64 -6.01 6.91 -0.92
CA ALA A 64 -6.66 8.08 -0.33
C ALA A 64 -6.27 9.37 -1.06
N HIS A 65 -5.00 9.55 -1.44
CA HIS A 65 -4.55 10.70 -2.22
C HIS A 65 -5.16 10.77 -3.62
N SER A 66 -5.57 9.63 -4.18
CA SER A 66 -6.27 9.55 -5.47
C SER A 66 -7.74 10.03 -5.41
N MET A 67 -8.21 10.50 -4.25
CA MET A 67 -9.54 11.07 -4.00
C MET A 67 -10.70 10.13 -4.38
N PRO A 68 -10.77 8.92 -3.79
CA PRO A 68 -11.96 8.07 -3.91
C PRO A 68 -13.16 8.73 -3.20
N GLU A 69 -14.36 8.33 -3.59
CA GLU A 69 -15.59 8.68 -2.85
C GLU A 69 -15.63 7.96 -1.49
N GLU A 70 -15.18 6.70 -1.47
CA GLU A 70 -15.12 5.86 -0.28
C GLU A 70 -13.89 4.95 -0.39
N LEU A 71 -13.16 4.78 0.71
CA LEU A 71 -12.05 3.84 0.81
C LEU A 71 -12.30 2.90 2.01
N VAL A 72 -12.59 1.63 1.71
CA VAL A 72 -12.80 0.58 2.70
C VAL A 72 -11.53 -0.26 2.79
N LEU A 73 -11.02 -0.43 4.01
CA LEU A 73 -9.83 -1.21 4.30
C LEU A 73 -10.21 -2.49 5.05
N VAL A 74 -9.74 -3.64 4.57
CA VAL A 74 -9.96 -4.94 5.22
C VAL A 74 -8.62 -5.56 5.56
N GLU A 75 -8.27 -5.54 6.84
CA GLU A 75 -7.03 -6.10 7.37
C GLU A 75 -7.34 -7.21 8.39
N PRO A 76 -6.99 -8.48 8.12
CA PRO A 76 -7.17 -9.56 9.09
C PRO A 76 -6.20 -9.47 10.26
N ASN A 77 -5.08 -8.75 10.13
CA ASN A 77 -4.10 -8.57 11.19
C ASN A 77 -4.48 -7.38 12.11
N PRO A 78 -4.73 -7.60 13.41
CA PRO A 78 -5.12 -6.53 14.33
C PRO A 78 -4.03 -5.49 14.59
#